data_AF-A0AAV0L3U5-F1
#
_entry.id   AF-A0AAV0L3U5-F1
#
_cell.length_a   1.000
_cell.length_b   1.000
_cell.length_c   1.000
_cell.angle_alpha   90.00
_cell.angle_beta   90.00
_cell.angle_gamma   90.00
#
_symmetry.space_group_name_H-M   'P 1'
#
loop_
_entity.id
_entity.type
_entity.pdbx_description
1 polymer ?
#
loop_
_entity_poly.entity_id
_entity_poly.type
_entity_poly.pdbx_seq_one_letter_code
_entity_poly.pdbx_strand_id
1 'polypeptide(L)'
;MLNTQNEVDGFRRWSVNNVSFNLPHTPYLIGLKHNLLHTFSQIPPPEDYDRARFNVTSRARNSNPNATVGDGVYRLEFGSTVDLILQNGNTMGEGEFDPKRDPKGYNLVDPIMKNTVPVHPYGWTALRFKADNPGVWMFHCHIESHFYMGMGVVFEEGIEMVGDLPAAIGGCGETKGLKLHGKP
;
A
#
# COMPACT_ATOMS: atom_id res chain seq x y z
N MET A 1 -2.11 -3.86 8.16
CA MET A 1 -0.88 -3.36 7.52
C MET A 1 0.17 -3.01 8.55
N LEU A 2 1.14 -3.90 8.74
CA LEU A 2 2.28 -3.73 9.63
C LEU A 2 3.41 -2.98 8.93
N ASN A 3 3.88 -1.90 9.56
CA ASN A 3 4.98 -1.09 9.10
C ASN A 3 6.27 -1.47 9.83
N THR A 4 7.29 -1.88 9.10
CA THR A 4 8.59 -2.29 9.66
C THR A 4 9.75 -1.76 8.83
N GLN A 5 10.91 -1.65 9.48
CA GLN A 5 12.18 -1.44 8.81
C GLN A 5 12.91 -2.78 8.74
N ASN A 6 13.27 -3.22 7.53
CA ASN A 6 13.91 -4.51 7.26
C ASN A 6 15.22 -4.31 6.48
N GLU A 7 15.97 -5.39 6.35
CA GLU A 7 17.12 -5.48 5.46
C GLU A 7 16.74 -6.39 4.30
N VAL A 8 16.84 -5.88 3.08
CA VAL A 8 16.52 -6.60 1.84
C VAL A 8 17.69 -6.43 0.91
N ASP A 9 18.29 -7.54 0.49
CA ASP A 9 19.50 -7.59 -0.36
C ASP A 9 20.67 -6.75 0.17
N GLY A 10 20.86 -6.72 1.50
CA GLY A 10 21.91 -5.95 2.17
C GLY A 10 21.63 -4.45 2.31
N PHE A 11 20.46 -3.97 1.87
CA PHE A 11 20.03 -2.59 2.02
C PHE A 11 18.93 -2.45 3.07
N ARG A 12 19.03 -1.40 3.88
CA ARG A 12 17.95 -1.02 4.79
C ARG A 12 16.79 -0.46 3.99
N ARG A 13 15.61 -1.04 4.15
CA ARG A 13 14.37 -0.63 3.49
C ARG A 13 13.22 -0.54 4.48
N TRP A 14 12.19 0.20 4.11
CA TRP A 14 10.91 0.13 4.79
C TRP A 14 9.98 -0.85 4.06
N SER A 15 9.11 -1.51 4.82
CA SER A 15 8.20 -2.51 4.30
C SER A 15 6.82 -2.38 4.93
N VAL A 16 5.80 -2.74 4.15
CA VAL A 16 4.44 -2.99 4.61
C VAL A 16 4.17 -4.48 4.48
N ASN A 17 3.81 -5.14 5.57
CA ASN A 17 3.59 -6.60 5.60
C ASN A 17 4.75 -7.39 4.96
N ASN A 18 6.00 -7.01 5.28
CA ASN A 18 7.26 -7.56 4.75
C ASN A 18 7.55 -7.30 3.26
N VAL A 19 6.71 -6.56 2.54
CA VAL A 19 6.99 -6.14 1.16
C VAL A 19 7.48 -4.70 1.18
N SER A 20 8.68 -4.48 0.66
CA SER A 20 9.19 -3.14 0.37
C SER A 20 8.76 -2.74 -1.03
N PHE A 21 8.04 -1.62 -1.13
CA PHE A 21 7.51 -1.16 -2.40
C PHE A 21 8.62 -0.71 -3.35
N ASN A 22 8.45 -1.05 -4.63
CA ASN A 22 9.27 -0.54 -5.72
C ASN A 22 8.36 -0.18 -6.91
N LEU A 23 8.55 1.02 -7.44
CA LEU A 23 7.75 1.50 -8.57
C LEU A 23 8.17 0.80 -9.87
N PRO A 24 7.23 0.27 -10.67
CA PRO A 24 7.53 -0.24 -12.00
C PRO A 24 7.84 0.91 -12.96
N HIS A 25 8.52 0.59 -14.06
CA HIS A 25 8.85 1.57 -15.11
C HIS A 25 7.64 1.98 -15.97
N THR A 26 6.60 1.15 -16.00
CA THR A 26 5.34 1.45 -16.67
C THR A 26 4.32 1.93 -15.63
N PRO A 27 3.66 3.09 -15.84
CA PRO A 27 2.70 3.58 -14.86
C PRO A 27 1.49 2.65 -14.75
N TYR A 28 1.09 2.32 -13.52
CA TYR A 28 0.03 1.35 -13.23
C TYR A 28 -1.28 1.64 -13.97
N LEU A 29 -1.78 2.88 -13.94
CA LEU A 29 -3.10 3.24 -14.49
C LEU A 29 -3.23 2.86 -15.96
N ILE A 30 -2.26 3.27 -16.78
CA ILE A 30 -2.23 2.96 -18.21
C ILE A 30 -1.89 1.48 -18.46
N GLY A 31 -1.02 0.89 -17.63
CA GLY A 31 -0.72 -0.53 -17.68
C GLY A 31 -1.97 -1.40 -17.49
N LEU A 32 -2.77 -1.09 -16.45
CA LEU A 32 -4.02 -1.76 -16.14
C LEU A 32 -5.09 -1.49 -17.21
N LYS A 33 -5.30 -0.22 -17.60
CA LYS A 33 -6.31 0.18 -18.59
C LYS A 33 -6.10 -0.50 -19.96
N HIS A 34 -4.84 -0.73 -20.34
CA HIS A 34 -4.47 -1.39 -21.60
C HIS A 34 -4.03 -2.85 -21.43
N ASN A 35 -4.32 -3.47 -20.27
CA ASN A 35 -4.06 -4.88 -20.01
C ASN A 35 -2.58 -5.31 -20.18
N LEU A 36 -1.64 -4.43 -19.86
CA LEU A 36 -0.20 -4.69 -19.82
C LEU A 36 0.21 -5.35 -18.48
N LEU A 37 -0.44 -6.46 -18.13
CA LEU A 37 -0.29 -7.13 -16.82
C LEU A 37 1.10 -7.71 -16.55
N HIS A 38 1.98 -7.78 -17.55
CA HIS A 38 3.37 -8.21 -17.38
C HIS A 38 4.28 -7.10 -16.82
N THR A 39 3.78 -5.86 -16.70
CA THR A 39 4.59 -4.70 -16.31
C THR A 39 4.76 -4.51 -14.81
N PHE A 40 4.06 -5.32 -14.00
CA PHE A 40 4.17 -5.37 -12.55
C PHE A 40 3.67 -6.74 -12.05
N SER A 41 3.98 -7.09 -10.80
CA SER A 41 3.54 -8.35 -10.19
C SER A 41 2.02 -8.45 -10.09
N GLN A 42 1.47 -9.55 -10.60
CA GLN A 42 0.04 -9.87 -10.47
C GLN A 42 -0.28 -10.61 -9.18
N ILE A 43 0.74 -10.99 -8.40
CA ILE A 43 0.56 -11.66 -7.11
C ILE A 43 0.00 -10.62 -6.12
N PRO A 44 -1.18 -10.87 -5.51
CA PRO A 44 -1.74 -9.97 -4.50
C PRO A 44 -0.74 -9.76 -3.36
N PRO A 45 -0.46 -8.51 -2.96
CA PRO A 45 0.36 -8.25 -1.78
C PRO A 45 -0.31 -8.83 -0.52
N PRO A 46 0.46 -9.19 0.52
CA PRO A 46 -0.11 -9.75 1.75
C PRO A 46 -0.99 -8.74 2.47
N GLU A 47 -2.24 -9.08 2.79
CA GLU A 47 -3.18 -8.18 3.49
C GLU A 47 -2.92 -8.09 4.99
N ASP A 48 -2.39 -9.16 5.60
CA ASP A 48 -2.07 -9.24 7.02
C ASP A 48 -0.62 -9.67 7.25
N TYR A 49 -0.19 -9.63 8.50
CA TYR A 49 1.09 -10.15 8.96
C TYR A 49 0.87 -11.29 9.97
N ASP A 50 1.87 -12.17 10.10
CA ASP A 50 1.79 -13.26 11.06
C ASP A 50 1.96 -12.74 12.49
N ARG A 51 0.84 -12.46 13.16
CA ARG A 51 0.78 -11.97 14.55
C ARG A 51 1.33 -12.97 15.57
N ALA A 52 1.32 -14.27 15.26
CA ALA A 52 1.86 -15.29 16.15
C ALA A 52 3.40 -15.31 16.11
N ARG A 53 3.99 -14.98 14.96
CA ARG A 53 5.45 -14.96 14.77
C ARG A 53 6.06 -13.58 14.93
N PHE A 54 5.31 -12.52 14.66
CA PHE A 54 5.82 -11.16 14.70
C PHE A 54 5.44 -10.47 16.01
N ASN A 55 6.42 -10.32 16.90
CA ASN A 55 6.23 -9.54 18.12
C ASN A 55 6.48 -8.05 17.84
N VAL A 56 5.41 -7.28 17.65
CA VAL A 56 5.47 -5.82 17.39
C VAL A 56 6.17 -5.04 18.51
N THR A 57 6.17 -5.60 19.72
CA THR A 57 6.70 -4.98 20.96
C THR A 57 8.20 -5.23 21.16
N SER A 58 8.79 -6.11 20.34
CA SER A 58 10.22 -6.40 20.42
C SER A 58 11.04 -5.35 19.66
N ARG A 59 12.12 -4.86 20.28
CA ARG A 59 13.13 -4.06 19.57
C ARG A 59 13.63 -4.91 18.41
N ALA A 60 13.56 -4.41 17.18
CA ALA A 60 14.10 -5.11 16.02
C ALA A 60 15.59 -5.39 16.19
N ARG A 61 15.92 -6.54 16.78
CA ARG A 61 17.17 -7.24 16.52
C ARG A 61 17.09 -8.03 15.21
N ASN A 62 15.87 -8.26 14.71
CA ASN A 62 15.61 -9.15 13.61
C ASN A 62 14.88 -8.38 12.51
N SER A 63 15.63 -7.80 11.58
CA SER A 63 15.20 -7.63 10.20
C SER A 63 14.48 -8.92 9.80
N ASN A 64 13.26 -8.88 9.27
CA ASN A 64 12.66 -10.10 8.78
C ASN A 64 13.48 -10.59 7.57
N PRO A 65 14.17 -11.75 7.63
CA PRO A 65 15.00 -12.21 6.53
C PRO A 65 14.17 -12.56 5.28
N ASN A 66 12.86 -12.70 5.44
CA ASN A 66 11.93 -12.97 4.35
C ASN A 66 11.29 -11.69 3.79
N ALA A 67 11.76 -10.51 4.19
CA ALA A 67 11.30 -9.28 3.57
C ALA A 67 11.78 -9.23 2.11
N THR A 68 10.87 -8.88 1.21
CA THR A 68 11.12 -8.84 -0.24
C THR A 68 10.86 -7.45 -0.80
N VAL A 69 11.29 -7.23 -2.04
CA VAL A 69 10.85 -6.07 -2.84
C VAL A 69 9.68 -6.51 -3.72
N GLY A 70 8.68 -5.64 -3.89
CA GLY A 70 7.53 -5.92 -4.76
C GLY A 70 6.84 -4.67 -5.28
N ASP A 71 6.09 -4.86 -6.36
CA ASP A 71 5.34 -3.85 -7.10
C ASP A 71 3.88 -4.29 -7.33
N GLY A 72 3.40 -5.28 -6.55
CA GLY A 72 2.02 -5.74 -6.61
C GLY A 72 1.02 -4.70 -6.10
N VAL A 73 -0.22 -4.81 -6.56
CA VAL A 73 -1.31 -3.88 -6.24
C VAL A 73 -2.42 -4.58 -5.46
N TYR A 74 -3.02 -3.89 -4.50
CA TYR A 74 -4.24 -4.33 -3.82
C TYR A 74 -5.44 -3.99 -4.71
N ARG A 75 -6.21 -5.01 -5.09
CA ARG A 75 -7.38 -4.85 -5.95
C ARG A 75 -8.63 -4.75 -5.09
N LEU A 76 -9.22 -3.56 -5.05
CA LEU A 76 -10.41 -3.30 -4.26
C LEU A 76 -11.66 -3.47 -5.14
N GLU A 77 -12.69 -4.08 -4.59
CA GLU A 77 -13.99 -4.14 -5.23
C GLU A 77 -14.60 -2.73 -5.26
N PHE A 78 -15.03 -2.27 -6.43
CA PHE A 78 -15.65 -0.96 -6.56
C PHE A 78 -16.98 -0.89 -5.79
N GLY A 79 -17.16 0.20 -5.04
CA GLY A 79 -18.25 0.44 -4.10
C GLY A 79 -18.04 -0.15 -2.71
N SER A 80 -17.00 -0.97 -2.49
CA SER A 80 -16.76 -1.62 -1.19
C SER A 80 -16.34 -0.65 -0.08
N THR A 81 -16.62 -1.04 1.16
CA THR A 81 -16.10 -0.34 2.35
C THR A 81 -14.83 -1.04 2.80
N VAL A 82 -13.73 -0.30 2.87
CA VAL A 82 -12.40 -0.82 3.19
C VAL A 82 -11.99 -0.31 4.56
N ASP A 83 -11.68 -1.23 5.46
CA ASP A 83 -11.08 -0.94 6.77
C ASP A 83 -9.58 -1.23 6.72
N LEU A 84 -8.77 -0.23 7.10
CA LEU A 84 -7.33 -0.36 7.18
C LEU A 84 -6.86 -0.17 8.62
N ILE A 85 -6.16 -1.16 9.14
CA ILE A 85 -5.42 -1.05 10.41
C ILE A 85 -3.95 -0.87 10.10
N LEU A 86 -3.43 0.31 10.42
CA LEU A 86 -2.00 0.60 10.35
C LEU A 86 -1.38 0.23 11.69
N GLN A 87 -0.52 -0.77 11.71
CA GLN A 87 0.23 -1.19 12.90
C GLN A 87 1.66 -0.69 12.79
N ASN A 88 2.16 -0.05 13.84
CA ASN A 88 3.59 0.25 13.95
C ASN A 88 4.31 -0.95 14.58
N GLY A 89 5.42 -1.40 13.99
CA GLY A 89 6.23 -2.53 14.47
C GLY A 89 7.61 -2.11 14.97
N ASN A 90 8.38 -3.06 15.51
CA ASN A 90 9.79 -2.89 15.93
C ASN A 90 10.01 -1.88 17.08
N THR A 91 9.06 -1.75 17.99
CA THR A 91 9.06 -0.69 19.01
C THR A 91 8.80 -1.27 20.41
N MET A 92 9.47 -0.76 21.46
CA MET A 92 9.28 -1.14 22.87
C MET A 92 7.92 -0.64 23.44
N GLY A 93 6.82 -1.41 23.38
CA GLY A 93 5.54 -1.00 24.01
C GLY A 93 4.36 -1.93 23.70
N GLU A 94 3.19 -1.72 24.33
CA GLU A 94 2.05 -2.68 24.38
C GLU A 94 0.92 -2.49 23.34
N GLY A 95 1.04 -1.63 22.32
CA GLY A 95 -0.09 -1.30 21.43
C GLY A 95 -0.18 -2.12 20.16
N GLU A 96 -0.23 -3.45 20.27
CA GLU A 96 -0.71 -4.28 19.17
C GLU A 96 -2.23 -4.20 19.05
N PHE A 97 -2.74 -4.08 17.82
CA PHE A 97 -4.18 -4.10 17.55
C PHE A 97 -4.80 -5.47 17.86
N ASP A 98 -5.82 -5.50 18.71
CA ASP A 98 -6.64 -6.69 19.00
C ASP A 98 -7.99 -6.61 18.27
N PRO A 99 -8.26 -7.49 17.28
CA PRO A 99 -9.48 -7.44 16.48
C PRO A 99 -10.77 -7.77 17.24
N LYS A 100 -10.68 -8.33 18.46
CA LYS A 100 -11.85 -8.63 19.31
C LYS A 100 -12.10 -7.53 20.33
N ARG A 101 -11.05 -6.87 20.81
CA ARG A 101 -11.13 -5.84 21.86
C ARG A 101 -11.31 -4.45 21.28
N ASP A 102 -10.45 -4.08 20.35
CA ASP A 102 -10.24 -2.68 19.96
C ASP A 102 -11.36 -2.08 19.08
N PRO A 103 -12.03 -2.84 18.16
CA PRO A 103 -13.14 -2.30 17.39
C PRO A 103 -14.30 -1.74 18.21
N LYS A 104 -14.45 -2.20 19.46
CA LYS A 104 -15.48 -1.69 20.39
C LYS A 104 -15.25 -0.24 20.80
N GLY A 105 -14.01 0.26 20.66
CA GLY A 105 -13.64 1.64 20.97
C GLY A 105 -13.68 2.59 19.77
N TYR A 106 -14.08 2.12 18.58
CA TYR A 106 -14.11 2.97 17.39
C TYR A 106 -15.18 4.06 17.51
N ASN A 107 -14.81 5.29 17.11
CA ASN A 107 -15.79 6.35 16.88
C ASN A 107 -16.49 6.11 15.53
N LEU A 108 -17.67 5.49 15.58
CA LEU A 108 -18.51 5.21 14.41
C LEU A 108 -19.63 6.25 14.20
N VAL A 109 -19.72 7.27 15.05
CA VAL A 109 -20.78 8.30 15.01
C VAL A 109 -20.30 9.53 14.24
N ASP A 110 -19.11 10.04 14.58
CA ASP A 110 -18.55 11.25 13.96
C ASP A 110 -17.02 11.15 13.83
N PRO A 111 -16.51 10.22 12.99
CA PRO A 111 -15.09 10.14 12.71
C PRO A 111 -14.63 11.32 11.86
N ILE A 112 -13.44 11.85 12.16
CA ILE A 112 -12.86 12.96 11.39
C ILE A 112 -12.44 12.51 10.00
N MET A 113 -12.87 13.23 8.97
CA MET A 113 -12.42 13.04 7.59
C MET A 113 -11.03 13.64 7.39
N LYS A 114 -10.08 12.83 6.91
CA LYS A 114 -8.69 13.24 6.66
C LYS A 114 -8.11 12.51 5.45
N ASN A 115 -7.09 13.09 4.84
CA ASN A 115 -6.24 12.45 3.84
C ASN A 115 -4.90 11.94 4.41
N THR A 116 -4.50 12.42 5.59
CA THR A 116 -3.24 12.07 6.25
C THR A 116 -3.49 11.82 7.74
N VAL A 117 -2.95 10.73 8.27
CA VAL A 117 -3.02 10.39 9.69
C VAL A 117 -1.65 9.88 10.18
N PRO A 118 -1.18 10.28 11.38
CA PRO A 118 0.00 9.68 11.97
C PRO A 118 -0.35 8.32 12.58
N VAL A 119 0.58 7.37 12.50
CA VAL A 119 0.60 6.21 13.38
C VAL A 119 1.63 6.49 14.46
N HIS A 120 1.17 6.63 15.70
CA HIS A 120 2.06 6.96 16.80
C HIS A 120 3.00 5.79 17.14
N PRO A 121 4.15 6.06 17.79
CA PRO A 121 5.01 5.01 18.32
C PRO A 121 4.21 4.02 19.17
N TYR A 122 4.52 2.72 19.04
CA TYR A 122 3.91 1.64 19.82
C TYR A 122 2.41 1.46 19.62
N GLY A 123 1.78 2.07 18.61
CA GLY A 123 0.34 2.05 18.45
C GLY A 123 -0.10 1.59 17.06
N TRP A 124 -1.42 1.63 16.90
CA TRP A 124 -2.09 1.42 15.64
C TRP A 124 -3.06 2.56 15.35
N THR A 125 -3.51 2.64 14.10
CA THR A 125 -4.53 3.59 13.68
C THR A 125 -5.49 2.89 12.73
N ALA A 126 -6.79 2.96 13.02
CA ALA A 126 -7.83 2.43 12.17
C ALA A 126 -8.38 3.53 11.26
N LEU A 127 -8.57 3.19 9.99
CA LEU A 127 -9.14 4.05 8.96
C LEU A 127 -10.22 3.28 8.22
N ARG A 128 -11.22 4.01 7.73
CA ARG A 128 -12.25 3.49 6.84
C ARG A 128 -12.40 4.42 5.65
N PHE A 129 -12.51 3.86 4.46
CA PHE A 129 -12.90 4.60 3.26
C PHE A 129 -13.81 3.73 2.39
N LYS A 130 -14.46 4.37 1.43
CA LYS A 130 -15.20 3.69 0.38
C LYS A 130 -14.35 3.71 -0.88
N ALA A 131 -14.18 2.54 -1.50
CA ALA A 131 -13.57 2.43 -2.81
C ALA A 131 -14.61 2.84 -3.85
N ASP A 132 -14.84 4.13 -4.05
CA ASP A 132 -15.81 4.67 -5.01
C ASP A 132 -15.22 5.63 -6.04
N ASN A 133 -13.90 5.57 -6.26
CA ASN A 133 -13.19 6.46 -7.17
C ASN A 133 -12.31 5.69 -8.17
N PRO A 134 -12.79 5.42 -9.40
CA PRO A 134 -12.10 4.61 -10.40
C PRO A 134 -10.66 5.06 -10.67
N GLY A 135 -9.68 4.19 -10.46
CA GLY A 135 -8.27 4.50 -10.74
C GLY A 135 -7.28 3.69 -9.93
N VAL A 136 -6.07 4.24 -9.84
CA VAL A 136 -4.95 3.68 -9.08
C VAL A 136 -4.46 4.74 -8.10
N TRP A 137 -4.41 4.38 -6.82
CA TRP A 137 -4.17 5.29 -5.71
C TRP A 137 -3.00 4.81 -4.85
N MET A 138 -2.06 5.69 -4.57
CA MET A 138 -0.95 5.40 -3.66
C MET A 138 -1.38 5.66 -2.22
N PHE A 139 -1.03 4.74 -1.31
CA PHE A 139 -1.16 4.92 0.12
C PHE A 139 0.21 4.69 0.77
N HIS A 140 0.84 5.77 1.25
CA HIS A 140 2.24 5.73 1.63
C HIS A 140 2.59 6.61 2.82
N CYS A 141 3.77 6.39 3.38
CA CYS A 141 4.32 7.30 4.38
C CYS A 141 4.69 8.63 3.71
N HIS A 142 4.21 9.74 4.27
CA HIS A 142 4.49 11.09 3.75
C HIS A 142 5.87 11.64 4.18
N ILE A 143 6.70 10.81 4.83
CA ILE A 143 8.12 11.11 5.04
C ILE A 143 8.86 10.63 3.80
N GLU A 144 9.43 11.57 3.04
CA GLU A 144 10.02 11.31 1.73
C GLU A 144 11.08 10.20 1.74
N SER A 145 11.97 10.19 2.74
CA SER A 145 12.98 9.14 2.88
C SER A 145 12.38 7.76 3.14
N HIS A 146 11.26 7.67 3.86
CA HIS A 146 10.57 6.41 4.10
C HIS A 146 9.88 5.91 2.84
N PHE A 147 9.22 6.79 2.10
CA PHE A 147 8.64 6.47 0.79
C PHE A 147 9.71 5.98 -0.19
N TYR A 148 10.83 6.71 -0.30
CA TYR A 148 11.96 6.34 -1.16
C TYR A 148 12.52 4.94 -0.81
N MET A 149 12.51 4.59 0.48
CA MET A 149 12.93 3.28 0.98
C MET A 149 11.84 2.19 0.90
N GLY A 150 10.68 2.47 0.29
CA GLY A 150 9.64 1.48 -0.01
C GLY A 150 8.46 1.42 0.97
N MET A 151 8.25 2.44 1.82
CA MET A 151 7.11 2.52 2.74
C MET A 151 5.82 2.98 2.05
N GLY A 152 5.22 2.12 1.25
CA GLY A 152 3.97 2.41 0.56
C GLY A 152 3.30 1.18 -0.02
N VAL A 153 2.06 1.35 -0.44
CA VAL A 153 1.27 0.36 -1.18
C VAL A 153 0.45 1.07 -2.24
N VAL A 154 -0.02 0.30 -3.22
CA VAL A 154 -0.88 0.78 -4.30
C VAL A 154 -2.22 0.08 -4.22
N PHE A 155 -3.31 0.85 -4.24
CA PHE A 155 -4.67 0.37 -4.42
C PHE A 155 -5.10 0.59 -5.86
N GLU A 156 -5.83 -0.36 -6.44
CA GLU A 156 -6.63 -0.13 -7.63
C GLU A 156 -8.11 -0.40 -7.33
N GLU A 157 -8.97 0.33 -8.04
CA GLU A 157 -10.42 0.13 -8.00
C GLU A 157 -11.05 0.58 -9.31
N GLY A 158 -12.01 -0.18 -9.82
CA GLY A 158 -12.85 0.24 -10.95
C GLY A 158 -12.11 0.63 -12.23
N ILE A 159 -10.98 0.00 -12.57
CA ILE A 159 -10.16 0.36 -13.75
C ILE A 159 -10.98 0.39 -15.05
N GLU A 160 -11.96 -0.50 -15.19
CA GLU A 160 -12.86 -0.56 -16.32
C GLU A 160 -13.70 0.72 -16.50
N MET A 161 -13.97 1.44 -15.42
CA MET A 161 -14.73 2.71 -15.41
C MET A 161 -13.86 3.94 -15.65
N VAL A 162 -12.54 3.82 -15.66
CA VAL A 162 -11.64 4.93 -16.00
C VAL A 162 -11.90 5.33 -17.46
N GLY A 163 -12.02 6.64 -17.73
CA GLY A 163 -12.22 7.17 -19.08
C GLY A 163 -11.02 7.00 -20.01
N ASP A 164 -11.08 7.65 -21.17
CA ASP A 164 -9.96 7.69 -22.10
C ASP A 164 -8.76 8.43 -21.49
N LEU A 165 -7.58 7.82 -21.61
CA LEU A 165 -6.35 8.36 -21.07
C LEU A 165 -5.71 9.34 -22.06
N PRO A 166 -5.19 10.50 -21.60
CA PRO A 166 -4.53 11.47 -22.48
C PRO A 166 -3.28 10.88 -23.14
N ALA A 167 -3.05 11.18 -24.43
CA ALA A 167 -1.86 10.68 -25.14
C ALA A 167 -0.52 11.02 -24.46
N ALA A 168 -0.46 12.12 -23.70
CA ALA A 168 0.73 12.58 -22.99
C ALA A 168 1.27 11.56 -21.95
N ILE A 169 0.42 10.67 -21.42
CA ILE A 169 0.85 9.69 -20.41
C ILE A 169 1.42 8.39 -21.01
N GLY A 170 1.36 8.22 -22.33
CA GLY A 170 1.88 7.04 -23.04
C GLY A 170 3.34 7.17 -23.50
N GLY A 171 4.14 8.00 -22.84
CA GLY A 171 5.50 8.35 -23.28
C GLY A 171 6.62 7.47 -22.70
N CYS A 172 6.32 6.59 -21.74
CA CYS A 172 7.32 5.88 -20.95
C CYS A 172 7.04 4.37 -20.84
N GLY A 173 8.04 3.60 -20.42
CA GLY A 173 7.94 2.15 -20.27
C GLY A 173 7.40 1.45 -21.51
N GLU A 174 6.59 0.41 -21.30
CA GLU A 174 5.92 -0.37 -22.36
C GLU A 174 4.71 0.36 -22.96
N THR A 175 4.36 1.54 -22.45
CA THR A 175 3.27 2.36 -23.00
C THR A 175 3.72 3.17 -24.21
N LYS A 176 5.03 3.27 -24.41
CA LYS A 176 5.66 3.96 -25.53
C LYS A 176 5.33 3.24 -26.84
N GLY A 177 4.26 3.67 -27.48
CA GLY A 177 3.78 3.09 -28.74
C GLY A 177 2.29 2.81 -28.77
N LEU A 178 1.63 2.80 -27.60
CA LEU A 178 0.18 2.70 -27.53
C LEU A 178 -0.49 3.84 -28.30
N LYS A 179 -1.52 3.50 -29.07
CA LYS A 179 -2.42 4.47 -29.70
C LYS A 179 -3.42 4.92 -28.63
N LEU A 180 -3.17 6.07 -28.05
CA LEU A 180 -4.05 6.71 -27.06
C LEU A 180 -4.91 7.78 -27.72
N HIS A 181 -6.04 8.12 -27.08
CA HIS A 181 -6.93 9.15 -27.58
C HIS A 181 -6.19 10.51 -27.66
N GLY A 182 -6.27 11.16 -28.82
CA GLY A 182 -5.57 12.43 -29.09
C GLY A 182 -4.11 12.30 -29.55
N LYS A 183 -3.62 11.09 -29.83
CA LYS A 183 -2.34 10.90 -30.54
C LYS A 183 -2.59 11.11 -32.05
N PRO A 184 -1.92 12.07 -32.72
CA PRO A 184 -2.07 12.26 -34.16
C PRO A 184 -1.63 11.03 -34.96
#